data_AF-A0A3B9ML05-F1
#
_entry.id   AF-A0A3B9ML05-F1
#
_cell.length_a   1.000
_cell.length_b   1.000
_cell.length_c   1.000
_cell.angle_alpha   90.00
_cell.angle_beta   90.00
_cell.angle_gamma   90.00
#
_symmetry.space_group_name_H-M   'P 1'
#
loop_
_entity.id
_entity.type
_entity.pdbx_description
1 polymer ?
#
loop_
_entity_poly.entity_id
_entity_poly.type
_entity_poly.pdbx_seq_one_letter_code
_entity_poly.pdbx_strand_id
1 'polypeptide(L)'
;MRGRPYDQRLSWAPELVVRVKGGEVRMNQQGNRNAWKGLVAGVVGGVVASWAMDRFQYWWLSFDGGDERQLQQTQSDEGNQEEPATVKTAAAISEGVFGHSLTAREKEIAGPIVHYAVGTTAGAVYGVAAEYEPNVTTLAGFPFGAAFWMVVDEGSLPLLGLTKGPTAYPISTHAYALAAHLVFGLTAEVVRRTVRRAL
;
A
#
# COMPACT_ATOMS: atom_id res chain seq x y z
N MET A 1 -82.63 -0.83 46.99
CA MET A 1 -81.86 0.34 47.48
C MET A 1 -80.47 -0.13 47.91
N ARG A 2 -79.41 0.54 47.42
CA ARG A 2 -77.96 0.53 47.84
C ARG A 2 -77.22 -0.81 47.73
N GLY A 3 -76.05 -0.98 47.10
CA GLY A 3 -75.07 -0.11 46.43
C GLY A 3 -73.79 -0.95 46.27
N ARG A 4 -73.15 -0.99 45.08
CA ARG A 4 -71.85 -1.66 44.88
C ARG A 4 -70.71 -0.83 45.46
N PRO A 5 -69.58 -1.47 45.80
CA PRO A 5 -68.28 -0.90 45.43
C PRO A 5 -67.51 -1.85 44.50
N TYR A 6 -66.94 -1.25 43.45
CA TYR A 6 -65.94 -1.82 42.56
C TYR A 6 -64.62 -2.03 43.33
N ASP A 7 -64.06 -3.24 43.31
CA ASP A 7 -62.61 -3.44 43.51
C ASP A 7 -61.95 -3.53 42.12
N GLN A 8 -61.25 -2.46 41.75
CA GLN A 8 -60.37 -2.40 40.60
C GLN A 8 -58.93 -2.68 41.06
N ARG A 9 -58.53 -3.95 41.10
CA ARG A 9 -57.10 -4.31 41.18
C ARG A 9 -56.49 -4.26 39.79
N LEU A 10 -55.85 -3.12 39.58
CA LEU A 10 -54.89 -2.72 38.56
C LEU A 10 -53.96 -3.87 38.10
N SER A 11 -54.00 -4.12 36.79
CA SER A 11 -53.29 -5.17 36.04
C SER A 11 -52.05 -4.65 35.30
N TRP A 12 -51.08 -4.02 35.99
CA TRP A 12 -49.93 -3.40 35.30
C TRP A 12 -48.52 -3.80 35.77
N ALA A 13 -48.34 -4.86 36.57
CA ALA A 13 -46.99 -5.34 36.85
C ALA A 13 -46.56 -6.39 35.81
N PRO A 14 -45.57 -6.12 34.93
CA PRO A 14 -44.93 -7.18 34.16
C PRO A 14 -44.07 -8.03 35.11
N GLU A 15 -44.38 -9.31 35.16
CA GLU A 15 -43.56 -10.33 35.81
C GLU A 15 -42.21 -10.40 35.08
N LEU A 16 -41.16 -9.89 35.72
CA LEU A 16 -39.78 -9.92 35.19
C LEU A 16 -39.27 -11.36 35.20
N VAL A 17 -39.57 -12.10 34.13
CA VAL A 17 -38.95 -13.39 33.83
C VAL A 17 -37.52 -13.12 33.32
N VAL A 18 -36.56 -13.07 34.24
CA VAL A 18 -35.13 -13.03 33.89
C VAL A 18 -34.73 -14.41 33.39
N ARG A 19 -34.85 -14.61 32.08
CA ARG A 19 -34.33 -15.78 31.38
C ARG A 19 -32.82 -15.57 31.17
N VAL A 20 -31.99 -16.10 32.07
CA VAL A 20 -30.54 -16.21 31.84
C VAL A 20 -30.33 -17.24 30.73
N LYS A 21 -30.34 -16.77 29.48
CA LYS A 21 -29.91 -17.57 28.35
C LYS A 21 -28.39 -17.56 28.42
N GLY A 22 -27.81 -18.70 28.82
CA GLY A 22 -26.37 -18.92 28.89
C GLY A 22 -25.72 -18.38 27.63
N GLY A 23 -25.01 -17.26 27.80
CA GLY A 23 -24.16 -16.73 26.76
C GLY A 23 -23.03 -17.73 26.60
N GLU A 24 -23.07 -18.51 25.53
CA GLU A 24 -21.84 -18.97 24.92
C GLU A 24 -21.01 -17.70 24.70
N VAL A 25 -19.99 -17.51 25.54
CA VAL A 25 -18.88 -16.65 25.21
C VAL A 25 -18.23 -17.31 24.01
N ARG A 26 -18.76 -17.01 22.82
CA ARG A 26 -18.07 -17.23 21.55
C ARG A 26 -16.83 -16.37 21.63
N MET A 27 -15.77 -16.96 22.19
CA MET A 27 -14.43 -16.41 22.11
C MET A 27 -14.20 -16.00 20.67
N ASN A 28 -13.95 -14.70 20.55
CA ASN A 28 -13.98 -13.92 19.35
C ASN A 28 -13.03 -14.50 18.27
N GLN A 29 -13.54 -15.39 17.42
CA GLN A 29 -12.86 -15.82 16.18
C GLN A 29 -12.89 -14.71 15.09
N GLN A 30 -13.07 -13.43 15.44
CA GLN A 30 -12.97 -12.33 14.47
C GLN A 30 -11.54 -11.75 14.36
N GLY A 31 -10.62 -12.11 15.27
CA GLY A 31 -9.24 -11.62 15.26
C GLY A 31 -8.32 -12.25 14.20
N ASN A 32 -8.83 -13.21 13.42
CA ASN A 32 -8.11 -13.89 12.33
C ASN A 32 -8.93 -13.80 11.01
N ARG A 33 -9.37 -12.60 10.63
CA ARG A 33 -9.92 -12.38 9.29
C ARG A 33 -8.78 -12.42 8.27
N ASN A 34 -8.45 -13.63 7.82
CA ASN A 34 -7.74 -13.91 6.57
C ASN A 34 -6.49 -13.05 6.27
N ALA A 35 -5.75 -12.60 7.28
CA ALA A 35 -4.60 -11.72 7.10
C ALA A 35 -3.54 -12.32 6.18
N TRP A 36 -3.35 -13.64 6.24
CA TRP A 36 -2.48 -14.36 5.31
C TRP A 36 -2.96 -14.30 3.86
N LYS A 37 -4.29 -14.29 3.61
CA LYS A 37 -4.84 -14.13 2.25
C LYS A 37 -4.61 -12.72 1.76
N GLY A 38 -4.81 -11.73 2.64
CA GLY A 38 -4.45 -10.33 2.37
C GLY A 38 -2.97 -10.18 2.04
N LEU A 39 -2.09 -10.81 2.82
CA LEU A 39 -0.65 -10.82 2.61
C LEU A 39 -0.28 -11.43 1.26
N VAL A 40 -0.75 -12.65 0.95
CA VAL A 40 -0.46 -13.33 -0.32
C VAL A 40 -0.99 -12.52 -1.50
N ALA A 41 -2.23 -12.06 -1.43
CA ALA A 41 -2.83 -11.23 -2.47
C ALA A 41 -2.08 -9.90 -2.64
N GLY A 42 -1.61 -9.31 -1.54
CA GLY A 42 -0.83 -8.09 -1.51
C GLY A 42 0.56 -8.25 -2.09
N VAL A 43 1.28 -9.33 -1.77
CA VAL A 43 2.60 -9.66 -2.33
C VAL A 43 2.49 -9.81 -3.85
N VAL A 44 1.53 -10.61 -4.34
CA VAL A 44 1.32 -10.77 -5.79
C VAL A 44 0.92 -9.44 -6.41
N GLY A 45 0.04 -8.68 -5.75
CA GLY A 45 -0.36 -7.34 -6.18
C GLY A 45 0.83 -6.38 -6.31
N GLY A 46 1.73 -6.34 -5.32
CA GLY A 46 2.89 -5.47 -5.31
C GLY A 46 3.88 -5.79 -6.43
N VAL A 47 4.17 -7.08 -6.67
CA VAL A 47 5.05 -7.50 -7.77
C VAL A 47 4.48 -7.08 -9.13
N VAL A 48 3.20 -7.37 -9.38
CA VAL A 48 2.56 -7.03 -10.65
C VAL A 48 2.40 -5.51 -10.80
N ALA A 49 2.15 -4.80 -9.70
CA ALA A 49 2.05 -3.35 -9.70
C ALA A 49 3.38 -2.65 -10.01
N SER A 50 4.50 -3.13 -9.46
CA SER A 50 5.85 -2.65 -9.83
C SER A 50 6.10 -2.83 -11.32
N TRP A 51 5.82 -4.02 -11.86
CA TRP A 51 5.97 -4.27 -13.28
C TRP A 51 5.07 -3.37 -14.15
N ALA A 52 3.83 -3.13 -13.74
CA ALA A 52 2.92 -2.24 -14.45
C ALA A 52 3.39 -0.77 -14.39
N MET A 53 3.95 -0.35 -13.26
CA MET A 53 4.58 0.96 -13.11
C MET A 53 5.75 1.11 -14.08
N ASP A 54 6.68 0.14 -14.13
CA ASP A 54 7.82 0.15 -15.07
C ASP A 54 7.34 0.34 -16.51
N ARG A 55 6.28 -0.40 -16.89
CA ARG A 55 5.73 -0.31 -18.26
C ARG A 55 5.07 1.03 -18.53
N PHE A 56 4.36 1.60 -17.56
CA PHE A 56 3.78 2.93 -17.68
C PHE A 56 4.86 3.99 -17.81
N GLN A 57 5.90 3.91 -16.99
CA GLN A 57 7.03 4.83 -17.03
C GLN A 57 7.74 4.77 -18.39
N TYR A 58 7.98 3.57 -18.92
CA TYR A 58 8.57 3.38 -20.26
C TYR A 58 7.69 4.00 -21.34
N TRP A 59 6.39 3.76 -21.27
CA TRP A 59 5.42 4.32 -22.19
C TRP A 59 5.41 5.85 -22.13
N TRP A 60 5.34 6.45 -20.94
CA TRP A 60 5.28 7.90 -20.76
C TRP A 60 6.49 8.62 -21.37
N LEU A 61 7.70 8.11 -21.14
CA LEU A 61 8.93 8.69 -21.68
C LEU A 61 9.02 8.56 -23.20
N SER A 62 8.46 7.48 -23.76
CA SER A 62 8.35 7.31 -25.21
C SER A 62 7.47 8.39 -25.86
N PHE A 63 6.49 8.95 -25.12
CA PHE A 63 5.64 10.05 -25.60
C PHE A 63 6.28 11.43 -25.46
N ASP A 64 7.11 11.63 -24.43
CA ASP A 64 7.79 12.91 -24.16
C ASP A 64 9.06 13.12 -25.01
N GLY A 65 9.38 12.18 -25.90
CA GLY A 65 10.58 12.20 -26.74
C GLY A 65 11.87 11.84 -26.00
N GLY A 66 11.74 11.23 -24.81
CA GLY A 66 12.85 10.84 -23.94
C GLY A 66 13.49 9.52 -24.33
N ASP A 67 14.83 9.47 -24.31
CA ASP A 67 15.62 8.25 -24.49
C ASP A 67 15.43 7.28 -23.30
N GLU A 68 15.62 5.98 -23.50
CA GLU A 68 15.47 4.93 -22.46
C GLU A 68 16.28 5.19 -21.18
N ARG A 69 17.37 5.97 -21.29
CA ARG A 69 18.22 6.42 -20.17
C ARG A 69 17.48 7.32 -19.18
N GLN A 70 16.38 7.92 -19.60
CA GLN A 70 15.58 8.80 -18.77
C GLN A 70 14.75 8.00 -17.75
N LEU A 71 14.45 6.71 -17.93
CA LEU A 71 13.82 5.88 -16.89
C LEU A 71 14.66 5.78 -15.62
N GLN A 72 15.98 5.73 -15.80
CA GLN A 72 16.93 5.77 -14.69
C GLN A 72 17.11 7.23 -14.19
N GLN A 73 17.13 8.22 -15.09
CA GLN A 73 17.32 9.64 -14.75
C GLN A 73 16.06 10.40 -14.24
N THR A 74 14.84 9.94 -14.45
CA THR A 74 13.66 10.60 -13.84
C THR A 74 13.59 10.31 -12.34
N GLN A 75 14.30 9.27 -11.87
CA GLN A 75 14.63 9.08 -10.45
C GLN A 75 16.04 9.58 -10.08
N SER A 76 16.91 9.83 -11.05
CA SER A 76 18.19 10.51 -10.83
C SER A 76 18.30 11.81 -11.62
N ASP A 77 17.87 12.87 -10.92
CA ASP A 77 18.39 14.22 -11.06
C ASP A 77 18.71 14.70 -12.47
N GLU A 78 17.74 15.42 -13.05
CA GLU A 78 17.99 16.33 -14.16
C GLU A 78 19.30 17.11 -13.92
N GLY A 79 20.29 16.82 -14.77
CA GLY A 79 21.53 17.57 -14.89
C GLY A 79 22.81 16.93 -14.39
N ASN A 80 22.79 15.80 -13.67
CA ASN A 80 24.04 15.14 -13.24
C ASN A 80 23.93 13.62 -13.31
N GLN A 81 25.05 12.94 -13.59
CA GLN A 81 25.15 11.48 -13.73
C GLN A 81 25.00 10.75 -12.37
N GLU A 82 24.00 11.11 -11.57
CA GLU A 82 23.73 10.46 -10.30
C GLU A 82 23.03 9.12 -10.50
N GLU A 83 23.35 8.17 -9.63
CA GLU A 83 22.73 6.84 -9.66
C GLU A 83 21.28 6.90 -9.15
N PRO A 84 20.38 6.06 -9.67
CA PRO A 84 19.01 5.95 -9.17
C PRO A 84 18.95 5.66 -7.67
N ALA A 85 17.92 6.15 -7.00
CA ALA A 85 17.73 5.94 -5.56
C ALA A 85 17.73 4.46 -5.14
N THR A 86 17.20 3.57 -6.01
CA THR A 86 17.19 2.12 -5.79
C THR A 86 18.61 1.53 -5.83
N VAL A 87 19.46 2.02 -6.72
CA VAL A 87 20.89 1.64 -6.83
C VAL A 87 21.67 2.18 -5.63
N LYS A 88 21.45 3.44 -5.24
CA LYS A 88 22.06 4.03 -4.03
C LYS A 88 21.65 3.24 -2.78
N THR A 89 20.39 2.85 -2.67
CA THR A 89 19.89 1.99 -1.58
C THR A 89 20.56 0.63 -1.59
N ALA A 90 20.64 -0.03 -2.75
CA ALA A 90 21.31 -1.31 -2.90
C ALA A 90 22.79 -1.24 -2.49
N ALA A 91 23.49 -0.18 -2.92
CA ALA A 91 24.89 0.05 -2.57
C ALA A 91 25.05 0.26 -1.06
N ALA A 92 24.20 1.08 -0.44
CA ALA A 92 24.22 1.32 1.00
C ALA A 92 23.98 0.03 1.82
N ILE A 93 23.03 -0.82 1.39
CA ILE A 93 22.79 -2.13 2.01
C ILE A 93 24.00 -3.05 1.82
N SER A 94 24.55 -3.12 0.60
CA SER A 94 25.66 -4.00 0.28
C SER A 94 26.91 -3.66 1.09
N GLU A 95 27.24 -2.38 1.17
CA GLU A 95 28.38 -1.88 1.93
C GLU A 95 28.15 -2.02 3.44
N GLY A 96 26.97 -1.65 3.94
CA GLY A 96 26.67 -1.68 5.37
C GLY A 96 26.48 -3.07 5.97
N VAL A 97 25.98 -4.05 5.19
CA VAL A 97 25.67 -5.40 5.69
C VAL A 97 26.73 -6.42 5.29
N PHE A 98 27.24 -6.32 4.05
CA PHE A 98 28.19 -7.31 3.51
C PHE A 98 29.61 -6.77 3.36
N GLY A 99 29.85 -5.47 3.60
CA GLY A 99 31.16 -4.85 3.40
C GLY A 99 31.61 -4.85 1.94
N HIS A 100 30.67 -4.94 0.99
CA HIS A 100 30.95 -5.08 -0.44
C HIS A 100 30.46 -3.88 -1.24
N SER A 101 31.37 -3.20 -1.93
CA SER A 101 31.02 -2.13 -2.87
C SER A 101 30.57 -2.73 -4.20
N LEU A 102 29.33 -2.46 -4.60
CA LEU A 102 28.76 -3.00 -5.82
C LEU A 102 29.50 -2.50 -7.07
N THR A 103 29.88 -3.42 -7.93
CA THR A 103 30.36 -3.15 -9.30
C THR A 103 29.22 -2.64 -10.18
N ALA A 104 29.56 -2.02 -11.34
CA ALA A 104 28.56 -1.52 -12.28
C ALA A 104 27.55 -2.60 -12.71
N ARG A 105 28.04 -3.82 -12.97
CA ARG A 105 27.18 -4.96 -13.34
C ARG A 105 26.27 -5.40 -12.20
N GLU A 106 26.74 -5.36 -10.96
CA GLU A 106 25.90 -5.68 -9.81
C GLU A 106 24.85 -4.61 -9.56
N LYS A 107 25.17 -3.32 -9.77
CA LYS A 107 24.21 -2.21 -9.66
C LYS A 107 23.05 -2.33 -10.64
N GLU A 108 23.32 -2.75 -11.89
CA GLU A 108 22.28 -3.02 -12.91
C GLU A 108 21.27 -4.08 -12.45
N ILE A 109 21.67 -5.01 -11.58
CA ILE A 109 20.82 -6.09 -11.07
C ILE A 109 20.19 -5.67 -9.73
N ALA A 110 20.97 -5.05 -8.85
CA ALA A 110 20.57 -4.75 -7.49
C ALA A 110 19.54 -3.61 -7.40
N GLY A 111 19.62 -2.61 -8.30
CA GLY A 111 18.60 -1.55 -8.39
C GLY A 111 17.19 -2.10 -8.62
N PRO A 112 16.96 -2.89 -9.68
CA PRO A 112 15.68 -3.58 -9.89
C PRO A 112 15.27 -4.46 -8.71
N ILE A 113 16.19 -5.22 -8.10
CA ILE A 113 15.86 -6.05 -6.92
C ILE A 113 15.29 -5.18 -5.79
N VAL A 114 15.93 -4.05 -5.48
CA VAL A 114 15.42 -3.12 -4.46
C VAL A 114 14.06 -2.56 -4.87
N HIS A 115 13.88 -2.16 -6.13
CA HIS A 115 12.60 -1.66 -6.63
C HIS A 115 11.46 -2.66 -6.37
N TYR A 116 11.64 -3.91 -6.83
CA TYR A 116 10.64 -4.96 -6.65
C TYR A 116 10.47 -5.34 -5.17
N ALA A 117 11.53 -5.33 -4.36
CA ALA A 117 11.44 -5.60 -2.92
C ALA A 117 10.58 -4.55 -2.19
N VAL A 118 10.81 -3.27 -2.49
CA VAL A 118 10.02 -2.16 -1.95
C VAL A 118 8.57 -2.25 -2.39
N GLY A 119 8.30 -2.44 -3.69
CA GLY A 119 6.93 -2.57 -4.21
C GLY A 119 6.20 -3.80 -3.66
N THR A 120 6.89 -4.94 -3.55
CA THR A 120 6.33 -6.16 -2.94
C THR A 120 5.98 -5.95 -1.48
N THR A 121 6.85 -5.29 -0.72
CA THR A 121 6.61 -4.99 0.70
C THR A 121 5.45 -4.02 0.86
N ALA A 122 5.38 -2.97 0.03
CA ALA A 122 4.26 -2.04 0.02
C ALA A 122 2.94 -2.75 -0.31
N GLY A 123 2.94 -3.63 -1.31
CA GLY A 123 1.78 -4.46 -1.67
C GLY A 123 1.36 -5.41 -0.54
N ALA A 124 2.32 -6.04 0.15
CA ALA A 124 2.07 -6.88 1.32
C ALA A 124 1.37 -6.10 2.44
N VAL A 125 1.90 -4.91 2.79
CA VAL A 125 1.31 -4.01 3.79
C VAL A 125 -0.10 -3.60 3.37
N TYR A 126 -0.28 -3.18 2.11
CA TYR A 126 -1.58 -2.83 1.56
C TYR A 126 -2.59 -3.98 1.64
N GLY A 127 -2.16 -5.18 1.27
CA GLY A 127 -2.99 -6.37 1.26
C GLY A 127 -3.45 -6.80 2.65
N VAL A 128 -2.56 -6.72 3.65
CA VAL A 128 -2.92 -6.95 5.05
C VAL A 128 -3.85 -5.85 5.56
N ALA A 129 -3.54 -4.57 5.31
CA ALA A 129 -4.36 -3.44 5.73
C ALA A 129 -5.79 -3.52 5.16
N ALA A 130 -5.94 -3.95 3.91
CA ALA A 130 -7.23 -4.12 3.25
C ALA A 130 -8.15 -5.17 3.93
N GLU A 131 -7.62 -6.13 4.69
CA GLU A 131 -8.44 -7.09 5.44
C GLU A 131 -9.01 -6.50 6.75
N TYR A 132 -8.36 -5.46 7.30
CA TYR A 132 -8.76 -4.81 8.54
C TYR A 132 -9.55 -3.52 8.30
N GLU A 133 -9.16 -2.75 7.29
CA GLU A 133 -9.76 -1.45 6.97
C GLU A 133 -10.21 -1.38 5.50
N PRO A 134 -11.50 -1.65 5.21
CA PRO A 134 -12.03 -1.62 3.84
C PRO A 134 -11.84 -0.26 3.15
N ASN A 135 -11.75 0.83 3.94
CA ASN A 135 -11.54 2.19 3.42
C ASN A 135 -10.20 2.34 2.69
N VAL A 136 -9.20 1.50 2.98
CA VAL A 136 -7.90 1.50 2.30
C VAL A 136 -8.02 1.09 0.82
N THR A 137 -9.09 0.37 0.46
CA THR A 137 -9.36 -0.07 -0.92
C THR A 137 -10.26 0.88 -1.72
N THR A 138 -10.64 2.02 -1.13
CA THR A 138 -11.49 3.01 -1.81
C THR A 138 -10.81 3.57 -3.05
N LEU A 139 -11.64 4.00 -4.01
CA LEU A 139 -11.18 4.56 -5.29
C LEU A 139 -10.14 3.68 -5.99
N ALA A 140 -10.34 2.36 -5.94
CA ALA A 140 -9.50 1.36 -6.59
C ALA A 140 -8.01 1.45 -6.23
N GLY A 141 -7.66 1.87 -5.01
CA GLY A 141 -6.26 1.92 -4.56
C GLY A 141 -5.48 3.17 -4.95
N PHE A 142 -6.10 4.14 -5.62
CA PHE A 142 -5.46 5.44 -5.90
C PHE A 142 -4.99 6.19 -4.65
N PRO A 143 -5.75 6.27 -3.54
CA PRO A 143 -5.29 6.95 -2.34
C PRO A 143 -4.04 6.28 -1.75
N PHE A 144 -3.95 4.95 -1.83
CA PHE A 144 -2.77 4.22 -1.39
C PHE A 144 -1.56 4.54 -2.28
N GLY A 145 -1.72 4.52 -3.60
CA GLY A 145 -0.65 4.91 -4.53
C GLY A 145 -0.13 6.33 -4.26
N ALA A 146 -1.04 7.30 -4.12
CA ALA A 146 -0.69 8.68 -3.82
C ALA A 146 0.01 8.85 -2.45
N ALA A 147 -0.49 8.16 -1.41
CA ALA A 147 0.15 8.17 -0.10
C ALA A 147 1.54 7.52 -0.14
N PHE A 148 1.68 6.42 -0.88
CA PHE A 148 2.95 5.72 -1.04
C PHE A 148 3.99 6.59 -1.75
N TRP A 149 3.60 7.25 -2.85
CA TRP A 149 4.43 8.27 -3.52
C TRP A 149 4.92 9.34 -2.56
N MET A 150 4.00 9.96 -1.81
CA MET A 150 4.35 11.03 -0.87
C MET A 150 5.31 10.55 0.22
N VAL A 151 5.11 9.34 0.74
CA VAL A 151 5.96 8.78 1.80
C VAL A 151 7.35 8.43 1.27
N VAL A 152 7.45 7.87 0.06
CA VAL A 152 8.73 7.39 -0.48
C VAL A 152 9.47 8.52 -1.19
N ASP A 153 8.88 9.10 -2.22
CA ASP A 153 9.55 10.01 -3.15
C ASP A 153 9.75 11.41 -2.52
N GLU A 154 8.74 11.91 -1.81
CA GLU A 154 8.78 13.25 -1.21
C GLU A 154 9.28 13.26 0.24
N GLY A 155 9.37 12.08 0.87
CA GLY A 155 9.71 11.91 2.28
C GLY A 155 10.97 11.09 2.49
N SER A 156 10.87 9.77 2.34
CA SER A 156 11.89 8.82 2.76
C SER A 156 13.19 8.96 1.95
N LEU A 157 13.11 9.05 0.62
CA LEU A 157 14.29 9.15 -0.22
C LEU A 157 15.07 10.46 0.01
N PRO A 158 14.44 11.65 0.09
CA PRO A 158 15.15 12.88 0.45
C PRO A 158 15.73 12.86 1.87
N LEU A 159 14.97 12.36 2.85
CA LEU A 159 15.43 12.31 4.24
C LEU A 159 16.65 11.39 4.43
N LEU A 160 16.76 10.34 3.62
CA LEU A 160 17.91 9.43 3.61
C LEU A 160 19.06 9.92 2.71
N GLY A 161 18.91 11.08 2.05
CA GLY A 161 19.90 11.63 1.12
C GLY A 161 20.07 10.80 -0.16
N LEU A 162 19.06 9.99 -0.51
CA LEU A 162 19.08 9.16 -1.72
C LEU A 162 18.65 9.95 -2.96
N THR A 163 17.85 11.01 -2.78
CA THR A 163 17.42 11.97 -3.80
C THR A 163 17.55 13.41 -3.29
N LYS A 164 17.42 14.41 -4.18
CA LYS A 164 17.30 15.81 -3.75
C LYS A 164 15.96 16.05 -3.05
N GLY A 165 15.87 17.16 -2.33
CA GLY A 165 14.63 17.60 -1.70
C GLY A 165 13.51 17.88 -2.71
N PRO A 166 12.24 17.84 -2.27
CA PRO A 166 11.07 17.94 -3.14
C PRO A 166 11.00 19.28 -3.90
N THR A 167 11.56 20.35 -3.36
CA THR A 167 11.56 21.66 -4.03
C THR A 167 12.61 21.80 -5.14
N ALA A 168 13.48 20.80 -5.34
CA ALA A 168 14.55 20.82 -6.32
C ALA A 168 14.11 20.34 -7.71
N TYR A 169 12.95 19.69 -7.82
CA TYR A 169 12.44 19.14 -9.07
C TYR A 169 11.32 20.01 -9.66
N PRO A 170 11.15 20.03 -10.99
CA PRO A 170 10.00 20.64 -11.62
C PRO A 170 8.68 19.96 -11.23
N ILE A 171 7.58 20.71 -11.25
CA ILE A 171 6.24 20.16 -10.93
C ILE A 171 5.80 19.01 -11.86
N SER A 172 6.32 18.99 -13.10
CA SER A 172 6.10 17.90 -14.05
C SER A 172 6.69 16.58 -13.57
N THR A 173 7.85 16.60 -12.92
CA THR A 173 8.50 15.39 -12.35
C THR A 173 7.65 14.80 -11.23
N HIS A 174 7.11 15.65 -10.35
CA HIS A 174 6.19 15.22 -9.30
C HIS A 174 4.88 14.67 -9.89
N ALA A 175 4.32 15.33 -10.91
CA ALA A 175 3.10 14.87 -11.56
C ALA A 175 3.30 13.51 -12.26
N TYR A 176 4.43 13.31 -12.93
CA TYR A 176 4.83 12.05 -13.52
C TYR A 176 5.00 10.95 -12.46
N ALA A 177 5.76 11.23 -11.40
CA ALA A 177 5.99 10.27 -10.32
C ALA A 177 4.68 9.87 -9.64
N LEU A 178 3.80 10.84 -9.35
CA LEU A 178 2.47 10.59 -8.84
C LEU A 178 1.65 9.72 -9.80
N ALA A 179 1.63 10.01 -11.10
CA ALA A 179 0.90 9.21 -12.08
C ALA A 179 1.37 7.75 -12.11
N ALA A 180 2.68 7.52 -12.07
CA ALA A 180 3.26 6.17 -11.99
C ALA A 180 2.79 5.43 -10.72
N HIS A 181 2.75 6.13 -9.58
CA HIS A 181 2.28 5.57 -8.32
C HIS A 181 0.76 5.34 -8.27
N LEU A 182 -0.03 6.15 -8.99
CA LEU A 182 -1.46 5.89 -9.17
C LEU A 182 -1.68 4.60 -9.98
N VAL A 183 -0.87 4.35 -11.02
CA VAL A 183 -0.89 3.07 -11.77
C VAL A 183 -0.52 1.91 -10.86
N PHE A 184 0.48 2.08 -10.00
CA PHE A 184 0.84 1.08 -8.99
C PHE A 184 -0.33 0.78 -8.04
N GLY A 185 -0.94 1.82 -7.44
CA GLY A 185 -2.07 1.66 -6.52
C GLY A 185 -3.27 0.96 -7.18
N LEU A 186 -3.62 1.37 -8.40
CA LEU A 186 -4.67 0.75 -9.19
C LEU A 186 -4.39 -0.73 -9.46
N THR A 187 -3.19 -1.04 -9.94
CA THR A 187 -2.80 -2.40 -10.29
C THR A 187 -2.75 -3.29 -9.05
N ALA A 188 -2.17 -2.79 -7.96
CA ALA A 188 -2.09 -3.50 -6.69
C ALA A 188 -3.49 -3.88 -6.20
N GLU A 189 -4.46 -2.96 -6.23
CA GLU A 189 -5.83 -3.25 -5.80
C GLU A 189 -6.54 -4.23 -6.72
N VAL A 190 -6.44 -4.06 -8.04
CA VAL A 190 -7.09 -4.98 -9.01
C VAL A 190 -6.55 -6.40 -8.85
N VAL A 191 -5.24 -6.56 -8.77
CA VAL A 191 -4.58 -7.86 -8.63
C VAL A 191 -4.87 -8.45 -7.26
N ARG A 192 -4.70 -7.68 -6.18
CA ARG A 192 -5.01 -8.13 -4.81
C ARG A 192 -6.45 -8.60 -4.72
N ARG A 193 -7.42 -7.82 -5.20
CA ARG A 193 -8.84 -8.21 -5.17
C ARG A 193 -9.11 -9.49 -5.95
N THR A 194 -8.45 -9.68 -7.08
CA THR A 194 -8.59 -10.89 -7.91
C THR A 194 -8.01 -12.12 -7.23
N VAL A 195 -6.76 -12.04 -6.75
CA VAL A 195 -6.09 -13.12 -6.02
C VAL A 195 -6.87 -13.45 -4.74
N ARG A 196 -7.30 -12.42 -4.00
CA ARG A 196 -8.04 -12.59 -2.75
C ARG A 196 -9.37 -13.30 -2.92
N ARG A 197 -10.04 -13.15 -4.06
CA ARG A 197 -11.27 -13.88 -4.42
C ARG A 197 -11.01 -15.35 -4.73
N ALA A 198 -9.80 -15.69 -5.17
CA ALA A 198 -9.41 -17.06 -5.48
C ALA A 198 -8.90 -17.85 -4.24
N LEU A 199 -8.54 -17.16 -3.15
CA LEU A 199 -8.09 -17.72 -1.87
C LEU A 199 -9.22 -17.93 -0.86
#